data_AF-A0AAE0T7A7-F1
#
_entry.id   AF-A0AAE0T7A7-F1
#
_cell.length_a   1.000
_cell.length_b   1.000
_cell.length_c   1.000
_cell.angle_alpha   90.00
_cell.angle_beta   90.00
_cell.angle_gamma   90.00
#
_symmetry.space_group_name_H-M   'P 1'
#
loop_
_entity.id
_entity.type
_entity.pdbx_description
1 polymer ?
#
loop_
_entity_poly.entity_id
_entity_poly.type
_entity_poly.pdbx_seq_one_letter_code
_entity_poly.pdbx_strand_id
1 'polypeptide(L)'
;MADLVVWPMSIRLAGDDLKGMQHTMNGMVERVKIFLKDNGFEDSEITLSVPEIRDNFAFSSPQTKSYRFFIRLRMVLRTNKVKQVLLAVNKTVELVGYGIVLSEEYDAKPTFLFTKLNEIKPEMIKEATLNARAAAEQFAMDSGVNVGNIQQATQGFFTVEDRDLGSPQFKNIRVVTNVNYYLSN
;
A
#
# COMPACT_ATOMS: atom_id res chain seq x y z
N MET A 1 4.46 5.74 -10.78
CA MET A 1 4.66 5.87 -9.31
C MET A 1 3.29 5.78 -8.66
N ALA A 2 3.17 5.15 -7.49
CA ALA A 2 1.95 5.10 -6.71
C ALA A 2 1.45 6.52 -6.40
N ASP A 3 0.13 6.68 -6.34
CA ASP A 3 -0.54 7.96 -6.14
C ASP A 3 -1.26 8.05 -4.78
N LEU A 4 -1.34 6.94 -4.06
CA LEU A 4 -2.00 6.84 -2.78
C LEU A 4 -1.19 5.95 -1.84
N VAL A 5 -1.11 6.33 -0.57
CA VAL A 5 -0.50 5.55 0.49
C VAL A 5 -1.50 5.34 1.62
N VAL A 6 -1.52 4.11 2.13
CA VAL A 6 -2.24 3.74 3.34
C VAL A 6 -1.20 3.25 4.34
N TRP A 7 -0.97 4.02 5.40
CA TRP A 7 -0.02 3.69 6.45
C TRP A 7 -0.74 3.42 7.77
N PRO A 8 -1.03 2.14 8.07
CA PRO A 8 -1.51 1.72 9.37
C PRO A 8 -0.37 1.75 10.40
N MET A 9 -0.68 2.26 11.58
CA MET A 9 0.20 2.36 12.74
C MET A 9 -0.54 1.79 13.94
N SER A 10 0.15 1.00 14.77
CA SER A 10 -0.43 0.45 15.99
C SER A 10 0.41 0.80 17.21
N ILE A 11 -0.25 1.26 18.26
CA ILE A 11 0.32 1.52 19.57
C ILE A 11 -0.21 0.46 20.53
N ARG A 12 0.66 -0.05 21.40
CA ARG A 12 0.32 -1.07 22.39
C ARG A 12 0.76 -0.67 23.77
N LEU A 13 -0.09 -0.95 24.74
CA LEU A 13 0.22 -0.84 26.15
C LEU A 13 -0.23 -2.09 26.88
N ALA A 14 0.56 -2.52 27.85
CA ALA A 14 0.21 -3.59 28.78
C ALA A 14 0.45 -3.08 30.21
N GLY A 15 -0.45 -3.43 31.13
CA GLY A 15 -0.38 -2.96 32.50
C GLY A 15 -1.56 -3.45 33.33
N ASP A 16 -1.56 -3.09 34.62
CA ASP A 16 -2.58 -3.55 35.57
C ASP A 16 -3.61 -2.46 35.93
N ASP A 17 -3.29 -1.19 35.66
CA ASP A 17 -4.20 -0.05 35.84
C ASP A 17 -4.78 0.42 34.51
N LEU A 18 -6.01 -0.02 34.21
CA LEU A 18 -6.70 0.34 32.97
C LEU A 18 -6.87 1.86 32.81
N LYS A 19 -7.11 2.60 33.90
CA LYS A 19 -7.37 4.04 33.84
C LYS A 19 -6.10 4.81 33.49
N GLY A 20 -4.98 4.50 34.17
CA GLY A 20 -3.67 5.05 33.85
C GLY A 20 -3.24 4.70 32.43
N MET A 21 -3.46 3.45 32.00
CA MET A 21 -3.15 3.03 30.63
C MET A 21 -3.95 3.79 29.57
N GLN A 22 -5.24 4.06 29.80
CA GLN A 22 -6.04 4.89 28.88
C GLN A 22 -5.50 6.33 28.81
N HIS A 23 -5.13 6.93 29.95
CA HIS A 23 -4.54 8.27 29.96
C HIS A 23 -3.22 8.32 29.17
N THR A 24 -2.32 7.36 29.41
CA THR A 24 -1.07 7.23 28.67
C THR A 24 -1.31 7.01 27.18
N MET A 25 -2.27 6.14 26.81
CA MET A 25 -2.63 5.89 25.41
C MET A 25 -3.08 7.19 24.71
N ASN A 26 -3.93 7.99 25.34
CA ASN A 26 -4.38 9.26 24.78
C ASN A 26 -3.21 10.23 24.55
N GLY A 27 -2.27 10.31 25.49
CA GLY A 27 -1.07 11.12 25.33
C GLY A 27 -0.19 10.66 24.16
N MET A 28 -0.01 9.35 24.00
CA MET A 28 0.73 8.76 22.88
C MET A 28 0.06 9.05 21.54
N VAL A 29 -1.27 8.91 21.46
CA VAL A 29 -2.06 9.22 20.26
C VAL A 29 -1.88 10.67 19.83
N GLU A 30 -2.02 11.61 20.76
CA GLU A 30 -1.85 13.03 20.45
C GLU A 30 -0.42 13.33 20.00
N ARG A 31 0.59 12.69 20.60
CA ARG A 31 1.99 12.82 20.15
C ARG A 31 2.20 12.31 18.73
N VAL A 32 1.60 11.17 18.36
CA VAL A 32 1.67 10.64 16.99
C VAL A 32 0.95 11.56 16.01
N LYS A 33 -0.21 12.11 16.36
CA LYS A 33 -0.90 13.10 15.51
C LYS A 33 -0.05 14.35 15.29
N ILE A 34 0.57 14.89 16.33
CA ILE A 34 1.48 16.03 16.22
C ILE A 34 2.64 15.69 15.29
N PHE A 35 3.28 14.54 15.47
CA PHE A 35 4.35 14.07 14.58
C PHE A 35 3.90 14.00 13.11
N LEU A 36 2.70 13.49 12.83
CA LEU A 36 2.17 13.45 11.47
C LEU A 36 1.92 14.87 10.92
N LYS A 37 1.35 15.77 11.72
CA LYS A 37 1.14 17.18 11.35
C LYS A 37 2.43 17.91 11.05
N ASP A 38 3.44 17.74 11.89
CA ASP A 38 4.77 18.33 11.71
C ASP A 38 5.47 17.84 10.44
N ASN A 39 5.06 16.67 9.93
CA ASN A 39 5.50 16.13 8.63
C ASN A 39 4.56 16.47 7.46
N GLY A 40 3.58 17.34 7.66
CA GLY A 40 2.74 17.92 6.60
C GLY A 40 1.46 17.14 6.28
N PHE A 41 1.02 16.25 7.17
CA PHE A 41 -0.25 15.55 7.06
C PHE A 41 -1.38 16.30 7.77
N GLU A 42 -2.58 16.24 7.20
CA GLU A 42 -3.77 16.89 7.72
C GLU A 42 -4.59 15.93 8.59
N ASP A 43 -5.41 16.48 9.50
CA ASP A 43 -6.30 15.67 10.33
C ASP A 43 -7.30 14.84 9.51
N SER A 44 -7.71 15.35 8.35
CA SER A 44 -8.60 14.66 7.40
C SER A 44 -7.97 13.41 6.79
N GLU A 45 -6.64 13.30 6.80
CA GLU A 45 -5.88 12.16 6.28
C GLU A 45 -5.68 11.07 7.35
N ILE A 46 -6.01 11.35 8.61
CA ILE A 46 -5.73 10.49 9.77
C ILE A 46 -7.02 9.93 10.35
N THR A 47 -7.18 8.61 10.30
CA THR A 47 -8.32 7.91 10.92
C THR A 47 -7.86 7.15 12.15
N LEU A 48 -8.53 7.36 13.28
CA LEU A 48 -8.31 6.61 14.51
C LEU A 48 -9.38 5.52 14.68
N SER A 49 -8.97 4.29 14.93
CA SER A 49 -9.88 3.18 15.26
C SER A 49 -10.29 3.19 16.72
N VAL A 50 -11.32 2.40 17.06
CA VAL A 50 -11.71 2.14 18.45
C VAL A 50 -10.60 1.34 19.15
N PRO A 51 -10.21 1.66 20.39
CA PRO A 51 -9.23 0.87 21.14
C PRO A 51 -9.76 -0.55 21.40
N GLU A 52 -8.92 -1.54 21.12
CA GLU A 52 -9.14 -2.92 21.51
C GLU A 52 -8.54 -3.14 22.90
N ILE A 53 -9.36 -3.58 23.85
CA ILE A 53 -8.95 -3.83 25.23
C ILE A 53 -9.17 -5.31 25.54
N ARG A 54 -8.13 -5.96 26.06
CA ARG A 54 -8.17 -7.36 26.49
C ARG A 54 -7.84 -7.47 27.98
N ASP A 55 -8.69 -8.17 28.73
CA ASP A 55 -8.43 -8.57 30.13
C ASP A 55 -7.94 -10.02 30.13
N ASN A 56 -6.64 -10.22 30.36
CA ASN A 56 -6.04 -11.55 30.35
C ASN A 56 -6.52 -12.43 31.51
N PHE A 57 -6.97 -11.86 32.62
CA PHE A 57 -7.43 -12.63 33.78
C PHE A 57 -8.87 -13.12 33.61
N ALA A 58 -9.65 -12.48 32.75
CA ALA A 58 -10.99 -12.95 32.37
C ALA A 58 -10.96 -14.04 31.29
N PHE A 59 -9.94 -14.04 30.42
CA PHE A 59 -9.88 -14.88 29.23
C PHE A 59 -8.83 -16.01 29.27
N SER A 60 -7.96 -16.08 30.29
CA SER A 60 -6.92 -17.13 30.42
C SER A 60 -6.57 -17.40 31.87
N SER A 61 -6.16 -18.64 32.18
CA SER A 61 -5.60 -18.95 33.51
C SER A 61 -4.34 -18.09 33.73
N PRO A 62 -4.14 -17.45 34.90
CA PRO A 62 -3.02 -16.53 35.11
C PRO A 62 -1.69 -17.25 34.87
N GLN A 63 -1.03 -17.00 33.74
CA GLN A 63 0.40 -17.27 33.66
C GLN A 63 1.10 -16.27 34.58
N THR A 64 2.07 -16.76 35.33
CA THR A 64 2.70 -16.09 36.48
C THR A 64 3.44 -14.77 36.16
N LYS A 65 3.42 -14.30 34.90
CA LYS A 65 4.10 -13.07 34.44
C LYS A 65 3.36 -12.30 33.33
N SER A 66 2.03 -12.32 33.28
CA SER A 66 1.28 -11.50 32.32
C SER A 66 0.62 -10.30 32.99
N TYR A 67 0.75 -9.11 32.39
CA TYR A 67 -0.06 -7.94 32.76
C TYR A 67 -1.55 -8.26 32.57
N ARG A 68 -2.39 -7.73 33.46
CA ARG A 68 -3.82 -7.98 33.43
C ARG A 68 -4.48 -7.41 32.18
N PHE A 69 -4.21 -6.16 31.85
CA PHE A 69 -4.82 -5.48 30.71
C PHE A 69 -3.83 -5.29 29.57
N PHE A 70 -4.36 -5.39 28.36
CA PHE A 70 -3.65 -5.06 27.13
C PHE A 70 -4.54 -4.15 26.29
N ILE A 71 -4.00 -3.00 25.87
CA ILE A 71 -4.68 -2.05 24.99
C ILE A 71 -3.91 -2.01 23.67
N ARG A 72 -4.63 -2.19 22.57
CA ARG A 72 -4.14 -1.97 21.22
C ARG A 72 -4.98 -0.89 20.57
N LEU A 73 -4.33 0.11 20.01
CA LEU A 73 -4.98 1.16 19.24
C LEU A 73 -4.37 1.22 17.86
N ARG A 74 -5.22 1.31 16.83
CA ARG A 74 -4.80 1.43 15.43
C ARG A 74 -5.15 2.81 14.90
N MET A 75 -4.19 3.44 14.24
CA MET A 75 -4.32 4.68 13.50
C MET A 75 -3.96 4.41 12.05
N VAL A 76 -4.68 5.01 11.10
CA VAL A 76 -4.42 4.83 9.67
C VAL A 76 -4.26 6.20 9.04
N LEU A 77 -3.10 6.46 8.45
CA LEU A 77 -2.87 7.59 7.57
C LEU A 77 -3.20 7.18 6.14
N ARG A 78 -4.12 7.88 5.48
CA ARG A 78 -4.47 7.70 4.07
C ARG A 78 -4.26 9.02 3.33
N THR A 79 -3.26 9.06 2.44
CA THR A 79 -2.84 10.31 1.78
C THR A 79 -2.32 10.06 0.36
N ASN A 80 -2.42 11.07 -0.50
CA ASN A 80 -1.76 11.11 -1.82
C ASN A 80 -0.30 11.63 -1.76
N LYS A 81 0.16 12.06 -0.58
CA LYS A 81 1.50 12.62 -0.32
C LYS A 81 2.56 11.51 -0.19
N VAL A 82 2.73 10.72 -1.26
CA VAL A 82 3.57 9.49 -1.26
C VAL A 82 5.02 9.75 -0.83
N LYS A 83 5.62 10.84 -1.35
CA LYS A 83 7.00 11.21 -1.01
C LYS A 83 7.14 11.62 0.45
N GLN A 84 6.18 12.36 0.99
CA GLN A 84 6.16 12.79 2.37
C GLN A 84 6.06 11.60 3.32
N VAL A 85 5.24 10.59 2.99
CA VAL A 85 5.15 9.36 3.82
C VAL A 85 6.50 8.65 3.90
N LEU A 86 7.21 8.50 2.78
CA LEU A 86 8.54 7.88 2.79
C LEU A 86 9.54 8.63 3.70
N LEU A 87 9.49 9.96 3.72
CA LEU A 87 10.30 10.77 4.63
C LEU A 87 9.87 10.61 6.09
N ALA A 88 8.56 10.61 6.35
CA ALA A 88 8.02 10.46 7.70
C ALA A 88 8.32 9.10 8.31
N VAL A 89 8.29 8.02 7.51
CA VAL A 89 8.66 6.66 7.95
C VAL A 89 10.09 6.64 8.51
N ASN A 90 11.04 7.30 7.86
CA ASN A 90 12.43 7.38 8.34
C ASN A 90 12.58 8.19 9.64
N LYS A 91 11.62 9.06 9.95
CA LYS A 91 11.61 9.88 11.18
C LYS A 91 10.84 9.23 12.33
N THR A 92 10.22 8.08 12.12
CA THR A 92 9.47 7.37 13.19
C THR A 92 10.32 7.06 14.42
N VAL A 93 11.64 6.97 14.27
CA VAL A 93 12.59 6.83 15.39
C VAL A 93 12.45 7.95 16.43
N GLU A 94 12.00 9.14 16.05
CA GLU A 94 11.74 10.26 16.97
C GLU A 94 10.64 9.93 17.99
N LEU A 95 9.66 9.09 17.61
CA LEU A 95 8.58 8.64 18.49
C LEU A 95 9.09 7.74 19.61
N VAL A 96 10.16 6.98 19.37
CA VAL A 96 10.79 6.12 20.38
C VAL A 96 11.32 6.96 21.55
N GLY A 97 11.81 8.17 21.28
CA GLY A 97 12.23 9.11 22.32
C GLY A 97 11.09 9.56 23.26
N TYR A 98 9.84 9.43 22.83
CA TYR A 98 8.65 9.69 23.65
C TYR A 98 8.06 8.41 24.28
N GLY A 99 8.79 7.29 24.21
CA GLY A 99 8.32 5.98 24.69
C GLY A 99 7.26 5.35 23.78
N ILE A 100 7.09 5.83 22.56
CA ILE A 100 6.09 5.33 21.60
C ILE A 100 6.78 4.41 20.61
N VAL A 101 6.46 3.12 20.69
CA VAL A 101 6.90 2.14 19.71
C VAL A 101 5.73 1.84 18.80
N LEU A 102 5.86 2.21 17.53
CA LEU A 102 4.93 1.78 16.50
C LEU A 102 5.20 0.29 16.24
N SER A 103 4.19 -0.55 16.38
CA SER A 103 4.37 -1.99 16.21
C SER A 103 4.84 -2.31 14.79
N GLU A 104 5.87 -3.15 14.66
CA GLU A 104 6.37 -3.68 13.38
C GLU A 104 5.57 -4.90 12.87
N GLU A 105 4.27 -4.98 13.18
CA GLU A 105 3.48 -6.09 12.62
C GLU A 105 3.49 -6.02 11.09
N TYR A 106 3.34 -7.17 10.42
CA TYR A 106 3.38 -7.26 8.97
C TYR A 106 2.34 -6.32 8.30
N ASP A 107 1.24 -6.06 8.99
CA ASP A 107 0.15 -5.17 8.57
C ASP A 107 0.37 -3.69 8.95
N ALA A 108 1.49 -3.32 9.58
CA ALA A 108 1.79 -1.95 10.04
C ALA A 108 2.75 -1.19 9.11
N LYS A 109 3.04 -1.75 7.93
CA LYS A 109 3.87 -1.10 6.91
C LYS A 109 3.03 -0.24 5.97
N PRO A 110 3.57 0.89 5.46
CA PRO A 110 2.89 1.67 4.43
C PRO A 110 2.62 0.82 3.18
N THR A 111 1.36 0.76 2.77
CA THR A 111 0.93 0.15 1.52
C THR A 111 0.77 1.22 0.45
N PHE A 112 1.41 1.02 -0.70
CA PHE A 112 1.36 1.95 -1.83
C PHE A 112 0.37 1.45 -2.87
N LEU A 113 -0.52 2.33 -3.32
CA LEU A 113 -1.59 2.01 -4.26
C LEU A 113 -1.49 2.90 -5.50
N PHE A 114 -1.80 2.33 -6.65
CA PHE A 114 -1.97 3.07 -7.89
C PHE A 114 -3.45 3.07 -8.27
N THR A 115 -4.13 4.17 -8.01
CA THR A 115 -5.58 4.32 -8.24
C THR A 115 -5.89 4.87 -9.63
N LYS A 116 -4.89 5.43 -10.31
CA LYS A 116 -5.01 6.06 -11.63
C LYS A 116 -4.93 5.11 -12.82
N LEU A 117 -5.19 3.82 -12.61
CA LEU A 117 -5.12 2.82 -13.69
C LEU A 117 -6.04 3.18 -14.86
N ASN A 118 -7.25 3.65 -14.58
CA ASN A 118 -8.21 4.00 -15.63
C ASN A 118 -7.76 5.16 -16.53
N GLU A 119 -6.91 6.06 -16.02
CA GLU A 119 -6.39 7.20 -16.78
C GLU A 119 -5.39 6.74 -17.85
N ILE A 120 -4.54 5.76 -17.54
CA ILE A 120 -3.48 5.28 -18.44
C ILE A 120 -3.92 4.12 -19.35
N LYS A 121 -5.05 3.47 -19.04
CA LYS A 121 -5.56 2.32 -19.80
C LYS A 121 -5.63 2.55 -21.31
N PRO A 122 -6.24 3.65 -21.82
CA PRO A 122 -6.38 3.83 -23.27
C PRO A 122 -5.05 3.90 -24.01
N GLU A 123 -4.07 4.62 -23.44
CA GLU A 123 -2.74 4.78 -24.04
C GLU A 123 -1.98 3.45 -24.05
N MET A 124 -2.02 2.69 -22.95
CA MET A 124 -1.37 1.38 -22.86
C MET A 124 -1.97 0.36 -23.85
N ILE A 125 -3.28 0.37 -24.06
CA ILE A 125 -3.95 -0.51 -25.03
C ILE A 125 -3.51 -0.17 -26.46
N LYS A 126 -3.45 1.13 -26.77
CA LYS A 126 -2.98 1.61 -28.07
C LYS A 126 -1.54 1.16 -28.32
N GLU A 127 -0.65 1.36 -27.35
CA GLU A 127 0.75 0.95 -27.44
C GLU A 127 0.88 -0.58 -27.61
N ALA A 128 0.16 -1.37 -26.81
CA ALA A 128 0.17 -2.82 -26.92
C ALA A 128 -0.33 -3.31 -28.30
N THR A 129 -1.35 -2.65 -28.86
CA THR A 129 -1.88 -2.98 -30.19
C THR A 129 -0.88 -2.62 -31.31
N LEU A 130 -0.19 -1.49 -31.19
CA LEU A 130 0.89 -1.10 -32.12
C LEU A 130 2.05 -2.09 -32.07
N ASN A 131 2.48 -2.48 -30.87
CA ASN A 131 3.54 -3.48 -30.69
C ASN A 131 3.15 -4.85 -31.26
N ALA A 132 1.89 -5.26 -31.11
CA ALA A 132 1.40 -6.51 -31.71
C ALA A 132 1.43 -6.46 -33.24
N ARG A 133 1.08 -5.32 -33.86
CA ARG A 133 1.20 -5.13 -35.31
C ARG A 133 2.65 -5.17 -35.77
N ALA A 134 3.55 -4.46 -35.10
CA ALA A 134 4.98 -4.44 -35.45
C ALA A 134 5.59 -5.85 -35.37
N ALA A 135 5.22 -6.64 -34.35
CA ALA A 135 5.63 -8.04 -34.26
C ALA A 135 5.09 -8.90 -35.42
N ALA A 136 3.82 -8.71 -35.80
CA ALA A 136 3.25 -9.41 -36.95
C ALA A 136 3.94 -9.03 -38.27
N GLU A 137 4.29 -7.76 -38.45
CA GLU A 137 5.03 -7.25 -39.61
C GLU A 137 6.43 -7.90 -39.72
N GLN A 138 7.11 -8.09 -38.59
CA GLN A 138 8.37 -8.83 -38.56
C GLN A 138 8.19 -10.30 -38.96
N PHE A 139 7.20 -11.00 -38.41
CA PHE A 139 6.95 -12.40 -38.77
C PHE A 139 6.58 -12.58 -40.24
N ALA A 140 5.82 -11.65 -40.80
CA ALA A 140 5.44 -11.65 -42.20
C ALA A 140 6.68 -11.45 -43.10
N MET A 141 7.54 -10.49 -42.76
CA MET A 141 8.81 -10.24 -43.46
C MET A 141 9.72 -11.47 -43.45
N ASP A 142 9.90 -12.11 -42.29
CA ASP A 142 10.73 -13.32 -42.14
C ASP A 142 10.17 -14.51 -42.96
N SER A 143 8.87 -14.49 -43.25
CA SER A 143 8.16 -15.53 -44.01
C SER A 143 7.93 -15.18 -45.48
N GLY A 144 8.34 -14.00 -45.93
CA GLY A 144 8.13 -13.52 -47.31
C GLY A 144 6.67 -13.21 -47.67
N VAL A 145 5.84 -12.88 -46.69
CA VAL A 145 4.42 -12.56 -46.85
C VAL A 145 4.11 -11.17 -46.29
N ASN A 146 2.91 -10.65 -46.56
CA ASN A 146 2.43 -9.37 -46.06
C ASN A 146 1.39 -9.56 -44.93
N VAL A 147 1.35 -8.61 -43.98
CA VAL A 147 0.33 -8.56 -42.94
C VAL A 147 -0.97 -8.01 -43.52
N GLY A 148 -2.05 -8.78 -43.41
CA GLY A 148 -3.40 -8.41 -43.82
C GLY A 148 -4.25 -7.82 -42.69
N ASN A 149 -5.56 -7.96 -42.82
CA ASN A 149 -6.52 -7.46 -41.84
C ASN A 149 -6.43 -8.22 -40.51
N ILE A 150 -6.87 -7.56 -39.42
CA ILE A 150 -7.04 -8.20 -38.12
C ILE A 150 -8.15 -9.24 -38.24
N GLN A 151 -7.83 -10.49 -37.92
CA GLN A 151 -8.79 -11.58 -37.79
C GLN A 151 -9.48 -11.54 -36.43
N GLN A 152 -8.68 -11.38 -35.37
CA GLN A 152 -9.17 -11.39 -34.00
C GLN A 152 -8.26 -10.53 -33.14
N ALA A 153 -8.84 -9.77 -32.21
CA ALA A 153 -8.09 -9.07 -31.17
C ALA A 153 -8.67 -9.46 -29.81
N THR A 154 -7.82 -9.75 -28.84
CA THR A 154 -8.20 -10.09 -27.48
C THR A 154 -7.27 -9.37 -26.52
N GLN A 155 -7.87 -8.70 -25.55
CA GLN A 155 -7.14 -7.98 -24.51
C GLN A 155 -7.18 -8.78 -23.21
N GLY A 156 -6.00 -9.07 -22.67
CA GLY A 156 -5.83 -9.67 -21.34
C GLY A 156 -6.04 -8.66 -20.22
N PHE A 157 -5.94 -9.16 -18.99
CA PHE A 157 -6.08 -8.32 -17.80
C PHE A 157 -4.90 -7.35 -17.65
N PHE A 158 -5.19 -6.20 -17.03
CA PHE A 158 -4.14 -5.35 -16.48
C PHE A 158 -3.64 -5.96 -15.17
N THR A 159 -2.33 -6.04 -15.01
CA THR A 159 -1.69 -6.32 -13.72
C THR A 159 -0.98 -5.07 -13.22
N VAL A 160 -1.05 -4.84 -11.92
CA VAL A 160 -0.35 -3.75 -11.22
C VAL A 160 0.40 -4.39 -10.08
N GLU A 161 1.72 -4.41 -10.19
CA GLU A 161 2.62 -5.07 -9.23
C GLU A 161 3.67 -4.09 -8.74
N ASP A 162 4.25 -4.38 -7.58
CA ASP A 162 5.38 -3.62 -7.06
C ASP A 162 6.59 -3.86 -7.97
N ARG A 163 7.38 -2.81 -8.20
CA ARG A 163 8.60 -2.95 -9.00
C ARG A 163 9.59 -3.91 -8.34
N ASP A 164 9.76 -3.77 -7.04
CA ASP A 164 10.61 -4.58 -6.19
C ASP A 164 10.24 -4.36 -4.70
N LEU A 165 10.72 -5.25 -3.82
CA LEU A 165 10.42 -5.19 -2.38
C LEU A 165 11.00 -3.95 -1.69
N GLY A 166 12.09 -3.38 -2.20
CA GLY A 166 12.76 -2.22 -1.61
C GLY A 166 12.13 -0.89 -2.01
N SER A 167 11.29 -0.88 -3.03
CA SER A 167 10.67 0.33 -3.55
C SER A 167 9.22 0.11 -4.05
N PRO A 168 8.33 -0.34 -3.15
CA PRO A 168 6.94 -0.66 -3.48
C PRO A 168 6.11 0.56 -3.95
N GLN A 169 6.61 1.79 -3.77
CA GLN A 169 6.03 3.00 -4.34
C GLN A 169 6.14 3.08 -5.86
N PHE A 170 7.03 2.31 -6.49
CA PHE A 170 7.09 2.17 -7.94
C PHE A 170 6.29 0.93 -8.34
N LYS A 171 5.41 1.10 -9.33
CA LYS A 171 4.52 0.05 -9.80
C LYS A 171 4.85 -0.31 -11.24
N ASN A 172 4.92 -1.60 -11.52
CA ASN A 172 4.93 -2.16 -12.86
C ASN A 172 3.49 -2.41 -13.29
N ILE A 173 3.10 -1.81 -14.40
CA ILE A 173 1.76 -1.96 -14.96
C ILE A 173 1.90 -2.67 -16.29
N ARG A 174 1.22 -3.80 -16.44
CA ARG A 174 1.30 -4.62 -17.64
C ARG A 174 -0.09 -4.87 -18.19
N VAL A 175 -0.21 -4.83 -19.50
CA VAL A 175 -1.35 -5.32 -20.26
C VAL A 175 -0.82 -6.20 -21.38
N VAL A 176 -1.53 -7.27 -21.68
CA VAL A 176 -1.20 -8.16 -22.80
C VAL A 176 -2.34 -8.04 -23.82
N THR A 177 -2.00 -7.73 -25.06
CA THR A 177 -2.95 -7.71 -26.17
C THR A 177 -2.51 -8.74 -27.19
N ASN A 178 -3.38 -9.70 -27.48
CA ASN A 178 -3.19 -10.71 -28.51
C ASN A 178 -3.97 -10.28 -29.75
N VAL A 179 -3.28 -10.14 -30.88
CA VAL A 179 -3.91 -9.81 -32.16
C VAL A 179 -3.49 -10.82 -33.20
N ASN A 180 -4.47 -11.51 -33.78
CA ASN A 180 -4.29 -12.43 -34.89
C ASN A 180 -4.54 -11.67 -36.18
N TYR A 181 -3.59 -11.76 -37.11
CA TYR A 181 -3.67 -11.16 -38.43
C TYR A 181 -3.78 -12.25 -39.49
N TYR A 182 -4.50 -11.95 -40.57
CA TYR A 182 -4.32 -12.71 -41.79
C TYR A 182 -2.94 -12.41 -42.38
N LEU A 183 -2.32 -13.41 -42.99
CA LEU A 183 -1.13 -13.24 -43.82
C LEU A 183 -1.54 -13.46 -45.27
N SER A 184 -1.02 -12.63 -46.17
CA SER A 184 -1.32 -12.68 -47.60
C SER A 184 -0.05 -12.52 -48.42
N ASN A 185 0.05 -13.23 -49.54
CA ASN A 185 1.11 -13.04 -50.53
C ASN A 185 0.87 -11.76 -51.33
#